data_AF-A0A1M6C4I8-F1
#
_entry.id   AF-A0A1M6C4I8-F1
#
_cell.length_a   1.000
_cell.length_b   1.000
_cell.length_c   1.000
_cell.angle_alpha   90.00
_cell.angle_beta   90.00
_cell.angle_gamma   90.00
#
_symmetry.space_group_name_H-M   'P 1'
#
loop_
_entity.id
_entity.type
_entity.pdbx_description
1 polymer ?
#
loop_
_entity_poly.entity_id
_entity_poly.type
_entity_poly.pdbx_seq_one_letter_code
_entity_poly.pdbx_strand_id
1 'polypeptide(L)'
;MKLTHLIILSFIFLARGFGEGLPMQTTLDSSVNESSGLLMIDGKLITHNDSDETPELFEINKKTGAVERSVYVKNVKNNDWEDIAADKDYIYIGDFGNNLGNRENLMVYKISKKEYHNTENDTVVAEKIEFNYATQTNYNTARYSSNFDAEALISYKDNLYIFTKNWDDKNTDIYKLSKEPGNYTAEKIDTIETNGLITGAEYDEKNDRVLLVGSGIPTPFLIELKNFSNGKFSNGKFLKHDLEPQLGASIQIEGITMTENNACYLSAEKSITGASALYKFDFDNSVNKIEM
;
A
#
# COMPACT_ATOMS: atom_id res chain seq x y z
N MET A 1 42.43 8.63 -16.13
CA MET A 1 41.44 8.10 -15.16
C MET A 1 40.05 8.32 -15.75
N LYS A 2 39.30 7.40 -16.35
CA LYS A 2 39.25 5.92 -16.27
C LYS A 2 39.30 5.41 -14.84
N LEU A 3 38.19 5.54 -14.09
CA LEU A 3 37.74 4.56 -13.07
C LEU A 3 36.42 4.91 -12.33
N THR A 4 35.58 5.85 -12.78
CA THR A 4 34.36 6.22 -12.01
C THR A 4 33.06 5.70 -12.58
N HIS A 5 32.99 5.32 -13.87
CA HIS A 5 31.76 4.76 -14.47
C HIS A 5 31.66 3.23 -14.39
N LEU A 6 32.73 2.54 -13.96
CA LEU A 6 32.73 1.07 -13.84
C LEU A 6 32.25 0.58 -12.46
N ILE A 7 32.25 1.44 -11.44
CA ILE A 7 31.87 1.08 -10.06
C ILE A 7 30.34 1.15 -9.85
N ILE A 8 29.65 2.04 -10.57
CA ILE A 8 28.18 2.12 -10.51
C ILE A 8 27.54 0.94 -11.27
N LEU A 9 28.15 0.49 -12.38
CA LEU A 9 27.70 -0.70 -13.11
C LEU A 9 27.96 -2.01 -12.35
N SER A 10 28.98 -2.07 -11.48
CA SER A 10 29.28 -3.27 -10.69
C SER A 10 28.34 -3.48 -9.51
N PHE A 11 27.75 -2.42 -8.94
CA PHE A 11 26.76 -2.57 -7.88
C PHE A 11 25.39 -3.05 -8.39
N ILE A 12 24.99 -2.65 -9.59
CA ILE A 12 23.74 -3.13 -10.22
C ILE A 12 23.81 -4.63 -10.55
N PHE A 13 25.02 -5.17 -10.81
CA PHE A 13 25.21 -6.60 -11.04
C PHE A 13 25.34 -7.44 -9.77
N LEU A 14 25.73 -6.83 -8.64
CA LEU A 14 25.88 -7.53 -7.36
C LEU A 14 24.54 -7.73 -6.62
N ALA A 15 23.48 -6.99 -6.96
CA ALA A 15 22.16 -7.17 -6.35
C ALA A 15 21.40 -8.43 -6.82
N ARG A 16 21.91 -9.14 -7.84
CA ARG A 16 21.29 -10.38 -8.31
C ARG A 16 21.47 -11.50 -7.27
N GLY A 17 20.37 -12.04 -6.79
CA GLY A 17 20.36 -13.12 -5.80
C GLY A 17 20.09 -12.70 -4.36
N PHE A 18 19.63 -11.46 -4.13
CA PHE A 18 19.21 -11.01 -2.80
C PHE A 18 17.70 -11.13 -2.54
N GLY A 19 16.91 -11.54 -3.54
CA GLY A 19 15.46 -11.68 -3.38
C GLY A 19 14.83 -12.68 -4.33
N GLU A 20 13.53 -12.89 -4.14
CA GLU A 20 12.69 -13.73 -4.98
C GLU A 20 12.30 -12.94 -6.23
N GLY A 21 12.48 -13.55 -7.40
CA GLY A 21 12.18 -12.90 -8.67
C GLY A 21 10.73 -12.46 -8.73
N LEU A 22 10.50 -11.19 -9.10
CA LEU A 22 9.19 -10.59 -9.18
C LEU A 22 8.89 -10.16 -10.64
N PRO A 23 8.22 -11.01 -11.44
CA PRO A 23 7.94 -10.75 -12.84
C PRO A 23 6.99 -9.56 -13.05
N MET A 24 7.35 -8.67 -13.97
CA MET A 24 6.48 -7.60 -14.43
C MET A 24 5.39 -8.18 -15.32
N GLN A 25 4.15 -7.74 -15.09
CA GLN A 25 2.99 -8.08 -15.92
C GLN A 25 2.82 -7.06 -17.05
N THR A 26 2.87 -5.78 -16.70
CA THR A 26 2.72 -4.66 -17.64
C THR A 26 3.19 -3.35 -16.99
N THR A 27 3.54 -2.35 -17.78
CA THR A 27 3.57 -0.95 -17.32
C THR A 27 2.13 -0.45 -17.18
N LEU A 28 1.91 0.53 -16.30
CA LEU A 28 0.60 1.17 -16.14
C LEU A 28 0.41 2.32 -17.14
N ASP A 29 -0.85 2.68 -17.40
CA ASP A 29 -1.20 3.87 -18.18
C ASP A 29 -0.56 5.13 -17.59
N SER A 30 -0.23 6.10 -18.44
CA SER A 30 0.38 7.37 -17.99
C SER A 30 -0.51 8.22 -17.08
N SER A 31 -1.82 7.95 -17.06
CA SER A 31 -2.76 8.52 -16.08
C SER A 31 -2.60 7.93 -14.68
N VAL A 32 -1.88 6.81 -14.53
CA VAL A 32 -1.63 6.11 -13.27
C VAL A 32 -0.12 6.04 -12.99
N ASN A 33 0.53 7.20 -12.94
CA ASN A 33 1.96 7.27 -12.65
C ASN A 33 2.27 7.11 -11.16
N GLU A 34 1.33 7.39 -10.28
CA GLU A 34 1.54 7.49 -8.82
C GLU A 34 0.67 6.45 -8.09
N SER A 35 0.55 5.24 -8.67
CA SER A 35 -0.25 4.16 -8.09
C SER A 35 0.21 3.85 -6.67
N SER A 36 -0.59 4.22 -5.66
CA SER A 36 -0.23 4.04 -4.24
C SER A 36 -0.99 2.89 -3.56
N GLY A 37 -2.26 2.65 -3.92
CA GLY A 37 -3.04 1.52 -3.42
C GLY A 37 -3.53 0.55 -4.51
N LEU A 38 -3.74 -0.73 -4.18
CA LEU A 38 -4.37 -1.71 -5.08
C LEU A 38 -5.53 -2.45 -4.44
N LEU A 39 -6.56 -2.72 -5.25
CA LEU A 39 -7.73 -3.48 -4.81
C LEU A 39 -8.28 -4.36 -5.94
N MET A 40 -8.64 -5.60 -5.62
CA MET A 40 -9.37 -6.49 -6.52
C MET A 40 -10.85 -6.56 -6.13
N ILE A 41 -11.75 -6.14 -7.02
CA ILE A 41 -13.20 -6.32 -6.86
C ILE A 41 -13.76 -6.97 -8.12
N ASP A 42 -14.45 -8.10 -7.96
CA ASP A 42 -15.13 -8.81 -9.05
C ASP A 42 -14.24 -9.06 -10.29
N GLY A 43 -12.95 -9.37 -10.03
CA GLY A 43 -11.96 -9.63 -11.07
C GLY A 43 -11.36 -8.39 -11.74
N LYS A 44 -11.81 -7.20 -11.36
CA LYS A 44 -11.27 -5.89 -11.78
C LYS A 44 -10.21 -5.41 -10.79
N LEU A 45 -9.09 -4.95 -11.33
CA LEU A 45 -8.00 -4.37 -10.56
C LEU A 45 -8.21 -2.86 -10.49
N ILE A 46 -8.21 -2.30 -9.29
CA ILE A 46 -8.51 -0.91 -8.99
C ILE A 46 -7.30 -0.27 -8.31
N THR A 47 -7.00 0.97 -8.64
CA THR A 47 -5.94 1.79 -8.03
C THR A 47 -6.38 3.25 -7.95
N HIS A 48 -5.67 4.05 -7.18
CA HIS A 48 -5.68 5.51 -7.28
C HIS A 48 -4.25 6.02 -7.45
N ASN A 49 -4.09 7.28 -7.85
CA ASN A 49 -2.83 7.99 -7.68
C ASN A 49 -2.71 8.52 -6.24
N ASP A 50 -1.47 8.81 -5.84
CA ASP A 50 -1.12 9.52 -4.62
C ASP A 50 -1.54 11.02 -4.68
N SER A 51 -0.87 11.89 -3.92
CA SER A 51 -1.12 13.30 -3.64
C SER A 51 -1.52 14.23 -4.81
N ASP A 52 -2.32 15.24 -4.47
CA ASP A 52 -2.64 16.45 -5.28
C ASP A 52 -3.23 16.20 -6.68
N GLU A 53 -3.61 14.95 -6.96
CA GLU A 53 -4.23 14.53 -8.20
C GLU A 53 -5.78 14.60 -8.15
N THR A 54 -6.40 14.30 -9.29
CA THR A 54 -7.87 14.19 -9.34
C THR A 54 -8.32 12.99 -8.47
N PRO A 55 -9.30 13.14 -7.56
CA PRO A 55 -9.74 12.04 -6.68
C PRO A 55 -10.55 11.00 -7.46
N GLU A 56 -9.83 10.10 -8.12
CA GLU A 56 -10.37 9.06 -9.01
C GLU A 56 -9.88 7.68 -8.62
N LEU A 57 -10.75 6.69 -8.80
CA LEU A 57 -10.41 5.27 -8.79
C LEU A 57 -10.33 4.79 -10.23
N PHE A 58 -9.19 4.20 -10.62
CA PHE A 58 -8.96 3.65 -11.94
C PHE A 58 -9.15 2.14 -11.94
N GLU A 59 -10.07 1.63 -12.75
CA GLU A 59 -10.12 0.20 -13.10
C GLU A 59 -9.11 -0.05 -14.22
N ILE A 60 -8.10 -0.87 -13.96
CA ILE A 60 -7.00 -1.14 -14.89
C ILE A 60 -7.02 -2.56 -15.43
N ASN A 61 -6.69 -2.70 -16.72
CA ASN A 61 -6.51 -4.00 -17.33
C ASN A 61 -5.19 -4.62 -16.86
N LYS A 62 -5.25 -5.67 -16.03
CA LYS A 62 -4.07 -6.37 -15.49
C LYS A 62 -3.10 -6.97 -16.53
N LYS A 63 -3.47 -7.05 -17.82
CA LYS A 63 -2.59 -7.54 -18.90
C LYS A 63 -1.92 -6.42 -19.70
N THR A 64 -2.60 -5.29 -19.88
CA THR A 64 -2.12 -4.19 -20.74
C THR A 64 -1.78 -2.91 -19.96
N GLY A 65 -2.21 -2.82 -18.70
CA GLY A 65 -2.06 -1.64 -17.84
C GLY A 65 -2.94 -0.46 -18.21
N ALA A 66 -3.76 -0.59 -19.26
CA ALA A 66 -4.67 0.46 -19.70
C ALA A 66 -5.78 0.70 -18.68
N VAL A 67 -6.15 1.97 -18.49
CA VAL A 67 -7.35 2.34 -17.74
C VAL A 67 -8.59 2.00 -18.58
N GLU A 68 -9.47 1.16 -18.02
CA GLU A 68 -10.73 0.74 -18.64
C GLU A 68 -11.91 1.59 -18.15
N ARG A 69 -11.80 2.19 -16.96
CA ARG A 69 -12.81 3.06 -16.33
C ARG A 69 -12.14 3.94 -15.27
N SER A 70 -12.59 5.19 -15.16
CA SER A 70 -12.22 6.09 -14.07
C SER A 70 -13.48 6.49 -13.31
N VAL A 71 -13.48 6.33 -11.99
CA VAL A 71 -14.60 6.69 -11.11
C VAL A 71 -14.23 7.86 -10.23
N TYR A 72 -14.86 9.02 -10.45
CA TYR A 72 -14.62 10.25 -9.71
C TYR A 72 -15.32 10.26 -8.34
N VAL A 73 -14.64 10.74 -7.30
CA VAL A 73 -15.19 10.88 -5.96
C VAL A 73 -15.50 12.36 -5.68
N LYS A 74 -16.78 12.74 -5.74
CA LYS A 74 -17.21 14.15 -5.93
C LYS A 74 -17.06 15.09 -4.72
N ASN A 75 -16.94 14.57 -3.51
CA ASN A 75 -17.00 15.35 -2.26
C ASN A 75 -15.72 15.25 -1.39
N VAL A 76 -14.62 14.85 -2.02
CA VAL A 76 -13.34 14.62 -1.36
C VAL A 76 -12.24 15.38 -2.10
N LYS A 77 -11.06 15.41 -1.49
CA LYS A 77 -9.83 15.83 -2.13
C LYS A 77 -8.82 14.71 -1.99
N ASN A 78 -7.93 14.60 -2.95
CA ASN A 78 -6.72 13.81 -2.79
C ASN A 78 -5.63 14.71 -2.21
N ASN A 79 -5.52 14.75 -0.88
CA ASN A 79 -4.45 15.52 -0.25
C ASN A 79 -3.17 14.68 -0.16
N ASP A 80 -3.28 13.40 0.21
CA ASP A 80 -2.20 12.40 0.25
C ASP A 80 -2.87 11.01 0.35
N TRP A 81 -3.34 10.48 -0.79
CA TRP A 81 -4.02 9.16 -0.83
C TRP A 81 -3.01 8.04 -0.95
N GLU A 82 -2.89 7.26 0.12
CA GLU A 82 -1.79 6.31 0.23
C GLU A 82 -2.22 4.87 -0.05
N ASP A 83 -3.32 4.39 0.55
CA ASP A 83 -3.72 3.00 0.38
C ASP A 83 -5.24 2.81 0.31
N ILE A 84 -5.66 1.66 -0.21
CA ILE A 84 -7.06 1.30 -0.44
C ILE A 84 -7.34 -0.12 0.05
N ALA A 85 -8.41 -0.27 0.82
CA ALA A 85 -8.89 -1.56 1.31
C ALA A 85 -10.38 -1.73 1.02
N ALA A 86 -10.89 -2.95 1.23
CA ALA A 86 -12.32 -3.19 1.16
C ALA A 86 -12.80 -4.25 2.15
N ASP A 87 -14.09 -4.26 2.39
CA ASP A 87 -14.80 -5.43 2.94
C ASP A 87 -15.92 -5.86 2.01
N LYS A 88 -16.88 -6.63 2.53
CA LYS A 88 -18.03 -7.09 1.78
C LYS A 88 -18.81 -5.95 1.10
N ASP A 89 -18.97 -4.82 1.78
CA ASP A 89 -19.97 -3.80 1.42
C ASP A 89 -19.34 -2.45 1.04
N TYR A 90 -18.10 -2.19 1.48
CA TYR A 90 -17.46 -0.88 1.33
C TYR A 90 -16.04 -0.95 0.78
N ILE A 91 -15.64 0.14 0.13
CA ILE A 91 -14.26 0.49 -0.23
C ILE A 91 -13.81 1.58 0.73
N TYR A 92 -12.56 1.51 1.18
CA TYR A 92 -11.93 2.44 2.10
C TYR A 92 -10.65 3.00 1.47
N ILE A 93 -10.49 4.32 1.44
CA ILE A 93 -9.30 4.98 0.88
C ILE A 93 -8.66 5.84 1.97
N GLY A 94 -7.37 5.61 2.25
CA GLY A 94 -6.61 6.36 3.23
C GLY A 94 -6.09 7.68 2.68
N ASP A 95 -6.63 8.80 3.18
CA ASP A 95 -6.09 10.16 2.94
C ASP A 95 -5.34 10.59 4.20
N PHE A 96 -4.17 10.00 4.40
CA PHE A 96 -3.45 10.03 5.67
C PHE A 96 -1.92 10.09 5.55
N GLY A 97 -1.37 10.16 4.34
CA GLY A 97 0.05 10.43 4.12
C GLY A 97 0.44 11.72 4.80
N ASN A 98 1.60 11.76 5.45
CA ASN A 98 2.00 12.84 6.34
C ASN A 98 3.54 12.90 6.47
N ASN A 99 4.24 12.81 5.34
CA ASN A 99 5.70 12.81 5.29
C ASN A 99 6.37 14.05 5.93
N LEU A 100 5.65 15.17 6.02
CA LEU A 100 6.05 16.41 6.67
C LEU A 100 5.76 16.44 8.18
N GLY A 101 5.00 15.49 8.71
CA GLY A 101 4.64 15.37 10.12
C GLY A 101 3.71 16.46 10.65
N ASN A 102 3.06 17.23 9.77
CA ASN A 102 2.30 18.43 10.13
C ASN A 102 0.82 18.42 9.72
N ARG A 103 0.30 17.31 9.18
CA ARG A 103 -1.13 17.22 8.84
C ARG A 103 -1.99 17.00 10.08
N GLU A 104 -3.11 17.73 10.11
CA GLU A 104 -4.16 17.67 11.15
C GLU A 104 -5.51 17.15 10.59
N ASN A 105 -5.54 16.81 9.30
CA ASN A 105 -6.74 16.46 8.55
C ASN A 105 -6.68 15.04 7.99
N LEU A 106 -6.19 14.09 8.79
CA LEU A 106 -6.09 12.69 8.39
C LEU A 106 -7.47 12.05 8.37
N MET A 107 -7.77 11.24 7.35
CA MET A 107 -9.05 10.56 7.26
C MET A 107 -8.98 9.29 6.42
N VAL A 108 -10.04 8.47 6.55
CA VAL A 108 -10.36 7.40 5.61
C VAL A 108 -11.70 7.74 4.95
N TYR A 109 -11.73 7.72 3.62
CA TYR A 109 -12.95 7.82 2.84
C TYR A 109 -13.62 6.46 2.74
N LYS A 110 -14.94 6.41 2.95
CA LYS A 110 -15.75 5.18 2.87
C LYS A 110 -16.75 5.29 1.74
N ILE A 111 -16.69 4.37 0.78
CA ILE A 111 -17.54 4.35 -0.42
C ILE A 111 -18.35 3.06 -0.44
N SER A 112 -19.65 3.14 -0.71
CA SER A 112 -20.48 1.95 -0.89
C SER A 112 -20.11 1.23 -2.19
N LYS A 113 -19.81 -0.08 -2.11
CA LYS A 113 -19.61 -0.91 -3.31
C LYS A 113 -20.85 -0.91 -4.20
N LYS A 114 -22.05 -0.93 -3.60
CA LYS A 114 -23.30 -0.86 -4.35
C LYS A 114 -23.38 0.41 -5.21
N GLU A 115 -22.97 1.56 -4.67
CA GLU A 115 -22.93 2.81 -5.43
C GLU A 115 -21.81 2.80 -6.46
N TYR A 116 -20.63 2.28 -6.11
CA TYR A 116 -19.49 2.13 -7.04
C TYR A 116 -19.85 1.29 -8.29
N HIS A 117 -20.62 0.22 -8.12
CA HIS A 117 -21.06 -0.62 -9.24
C HIS A 117 -22.19 -0.01 -10.07
N ASN A 118 -23.09 0.76 -9.45
CA ASN A 118 -24.30 1.26 -10.09
C ASN A 118 -24.28 2.78 -10.35
N THR A 119 -23.13 3.41 -10.21
CA THR A 119 -23.00 4.85 -10.38
C THR A 119 -23.39 5.31 -11.79
N GLU A 120 -24.11 6.42 -11.84
CA GLU A 120 -24.36 7.14 -13.09
C GLU A 120 -23.18 8.06 -13.39
N ASN A 121 -22.63 7.96 -14.61
CA ASN A 121 -21.50 8.77 -15.08
C ASN A 121 -20.21 8.59 -14.25
N ASP A 122 -19.99 7.38 -13.72
CA ASP A 122 -18.76 7.03 -13.00
C ASP A 122 -18.38 8.04 -11.90
N THR A 123 -19.37 8.42 -11.09
CA THR A 123 -19.20 9.36 -9.99
C THR A 123 -19.81 8.83 -8.69
N VAL A 124 -19.03 8.80 -7.61
CA VAL A 124 -19.47 8.35 -6.28
C VAL A 124 -19.27 9.45 -5.23
N VAL A 125 -19.85 9.23 -4.05
CA VAL A 125 -19.70 10.08 -2.88
C VAL A 125 -19.10 9.23 -1.76
N ALA A 126 -18.21 9.80 -0.97
CA ALA A 126 -17.63 9.14 0.17
C ALA A 126 -18.15 9.70 1.49
N GLU A 127 -18.36 8.83 2.46
CA GLU A 127 -18.43 9.19 3.88
C GLU A 127 -17.01 9.36 4.44
N LYS A 128 -16.87 10.01 5.61
CA LYS A 128 -15.55 10.35 6.18
C LYS A 128 -15.38 9.76 7.58
N ILE A 129 -14.24 9.11 7.78
CA ILE A 129 -13.76 8.62 9.07
C ILE A 129 -12.52 9.46 9.39
N GLU A 130 -12.71 10.57 10.10
CA GLU A 130 -11.67 11.54 10.42
C GLU A 130 -10.94 11.11 11.69
N PHE A 131 -9.61 11.29 11.73
CA PHE A 131 -8.85 10.96 12.93
C PHE A 131 -7.63 11.86 13.15
N ASN A 132 -7.17 11.88 14.39
CA ASN A 132 -5.86 12.40 14.78
C ASN A 132 -5.15 11.35 15.64
N TYR A 133 -3.82 11.30 15.60
CA TYR A 133 -3.07 10.44 16.51
C TYR A 133 -3.08 10.98 17.93
N ALA A 134 -3.37 10.11 18.91
CA ALA A 134 -3.43 10.49 20.32
C ALA A 134 -2.11 11.11 20.85
N THR A 135 -0.98 10.75 20.23
CA THR A 135 0.36 11.14 20.67
C THR A 135 1.06 12.14 19.76
N GLN A 136 0.44 12.58 18.67
CA GLN A 136 1.01 13.64 17.82
C GLN A 136 0.69 15.00 18.45
N THR A 137 1.67 15.57 19.15
CA THR A 137 1.51 16.89 19.80
C THR A 137 2.31 17.99 19.12
N ASN A 138 3.09 17.66 18.08
CA ASN A 138 3.93 18.59 17.34
C ASN A 138 3.57 18.50 15.85
N TYR A 139 3.20 19.64 15.27
CA TYR A 139 2.81 19.79 13.87
C TYR A 139 3.75 20.76 13.12
N ASN A 140 4.97 20.95 13.63
CA ASN A 140 5.98 21.66 12.88
C ASN A 140 6.46 20.79 11.73
N THR A 141 6.58 21.38 10.54
CA THR A 141 7.10 20.69 9.35
C THR A 141 8.48 20.11 9.62
N ALA A 142 8.58 18.79 9.52
CA ALA A 142 9.79 18.03 9.82
C ALA A 142 9.82 16.79 8.91
N ARG A 143 10.18 17.01 7.64
CA ARG A 143 10.16 15.97 6.59
C ARG A 143 10.99 14.75 7.00
N TYR A 144 10.38 13.57 6.92
CA TYR A 144 11.02 12.27 7.22
C TYR A 144 11.64 12.20 8.62
N SER A 145 11.00 12.84 9.59
CA SER A 145 11.46 12.85 11.00
C SER A 145 10.31 12.69 11.98
N SER A 146 9.30 11.92 11.57
CA SER A 146 8.19 11.52 12.40
C SER A 146 7.73 10.12 12.03
N ASN A 147 7.04 9.47 12.98
CA ASN A 147 6.39 8.17 12.81
C ASN A 147 4.85 8.32 12.69
N PHE A 148 4.39 9.50 12.26
CA PHE A 148 2.97 9.80 12.04
C PHE A 148 2.61 9.86 10.55
N ASP A 149 3.48 9.31 9.72
CA ASP A 149 3.29 9.11 8.29
C ASP A 149 2.65 7.73 8.08
N ALA A 150 1.40 7.68 7.62
CA ALA A 150 0.68 6.43 7.39
C ALA A 150 0.64 6.11 5.92
N GLU A 151 0.91 4.86 5.54
CA GLU A 151 0.94 4.47 4.12
C GLU A 151 0.29 3.12 3.83
N ALA A 152 -0.34 2.49 4.82
CA ALA A 152 -0.96 1.19 4.62
C ALA A 152 -2.26 1.05 5.38
N LEU A 153 -3.25 0.42 4.76
CA LEU A 153 -4.60 0.26 5.27
C LEU A 153 -5.09 -1.17 5.04
N ILE A 154 -5.62 -1.81 6.10
CA ILE A 154 -6.43 -3.02 5.94
C ILE A 154 -7.80 -2.85 6.58
N SER A 155 -8.77 -3.54 5.99
CA SER A 155 -10.07 -3.79 6.61
C SER A 155 -10.07 -5.21 7.17
N TYR A 156 -10.07 -5.34 8.50
CA TYR A 156 -10.04 -6.63 9.18
C TYR A 156 -11.14 -6.72 10.24
N LYS A 157 -12.04 -7.70 10.07
CA LYS A 157 -13.24 -7.86 10.90
C LYS A 157 -14.02 -6.53 10.96
N ASP A 158 -14.30 -6.04 12.16
CA ASP A 158 -15.14 -4.86 12.37
C ASP A 158 -14.37 -3.53 12.31
N ASN A 159 -13.07 -3.54 12.01
CA ASN A 159 -12.21 -2.36 12.15
C ASN A 159 -11.33 -2.15 10.93
N LEU A 160 -10.85 -0.91 10.81
CA LEU A 160 -9.75 -0.54 9.96
C LEU A 160 -8.46 -0.56 10.79
N TYR A 161 -7.36 -0.93 10.15
CA TYR A 161 -6.04 -0.85 10.75
C TYR A 161 -5.11 -0.09 9.81
N ILE A 162 -4.39 0.88 10.39
CA ILE A 162 -3.44 1.74 9.71
C ILE A 162 -2.04 1.37 10.15
N PHE A 163 -1.12 1.31 9.19
CA PHE A 163 0.30 1.02 9.39
C PHE A 163 1.13 2.23 8.95
N THR A 164 2.07 2.65 9.80
CA THR A 164 2.92 3.81 9.52
C THR A 164 4.23 3.48 8.83
N LYS A 165 4.71 4.43 8.03
CA LYS A 165 6.03 4.47 7.41
C LYS A 165 6.99 5.19 8.35
N ASN A 166 7.52 4.46 9.33
CA ASN A 166 8.38 5.09 10.33
C ASN A 166 9.77 5.41 9.75
N TRP A 167 10.02 6.69 9.46
CA TRP A 167 11.29 7.15 8.92
C TRP A 167 12.46 7.00 9.91
N ASP A 168 12.19 7.12 11.22
CA ASP A 168 13.22 7.14 12.26
C ASP A 168 13.74 5.73 12.60
N ASP A 169 12.84 4.80 12.92
CA ASP A 169 13.19 3.47 13.42
C ASP A 169 12.96 2.35 12.40
N LYS A 170 12.30 2.65 11.27
CA LYS A 170 11.98 1.68 10.20
C LYS A 170 11.15 0.49 10.66
N ASN A 171 10.38 0.69 11.73
CA ASN A 171 9.30 -0.20 12.14
C ASN A 171 8.00 0.24 11.46
N THR A 172 6.88 -0.34 11.88
CA THR A 172 5.56 0.23 11.62
C THR A 172 4.73 0.22 12.90
N ASP A 173 4.17 1.38 13.23
CA ASP A 173 3.19 1.52 14.30
C ASP A 173 1.80 1.22 13.75
N ILE A 174 0.99 0.53 14.55
CA ILE A 174 -0.32 0.05 14.14
C ILE A 174 -1.40 0.77 14.95
N TYR A 175 -2.33 1.37 14.23
CA TYR A 175 -3.47 2.08 14.79
C TYR A 175 -4.77 1.38 14.39
N LYS A 176 -5.77 1.47 15.26
CA LYS A 176 -7.08 0.86 15.05
C LYS A 176 -8.14 1.94 14.93
N LEU A 177 -8.98 1.86 13.91
CA LEU A 177 -10.09 2.78 13.67
C LEU A 177 -11.41 2.04 13.50
N SER A 178 -12.49 2.72 13.89
CA SER A 178 -13.86 2.32 13.57
C SER A 178 -14.10 2.40 12.06
N LYS A 179 -14.99 1.54 11.53
CA LYS A 179 -15.51 1.64 10.16
C LYS A 179 -16.68 2.63 10.02
N GLU A 180 -17.17 3.18 11.14
CA GLU A 180 -18.28 4.11 11.16
C GLU A 180 -17.80 5.55 10.91
N PRO A 181 -18.47 6.32 10.05
CA PRO A 181 -18.17 7.74 9.85
C PRO A 181 -18.19 8.50 11.17
N GLY A 182 -17.24 9.42 11.36
CA GLY A 182 -17.09 10.14 12.62
C GLY A 182 -15.70 10.74 12.81
N ASN A 183 -15.48 11.28 14.00
CA ASN A 183 -14.21 11.87 14.41
C ASN A 183 -13.61 11.05 15.55
N TYR A 184 -12.37 10.61 15.38
CA TYR A 184 -11.70 9.69 16.31
C TYR A 184 -10.33 10.20 16.75
N THR A 185 -9.89 9.70 17.90
CA THR A 185 -8.49 9.79 18.33
C THR A 185 -7.89 8.40 18.23
N ALA A 186 -6.95 8.21 17.31
CA ALA A 186 -6.29 6.95 17.06
C ALA A 186 -5.23 6.69 18.12
N GLU A 187 -5.43 5.64 18.91
CA GLU A 187 -4.41 5.13 19.84
C GLU A 187 -3.55 4.09 19.15
N LYS A 188 -2.24 4.14 19.40
CA LYS A 188 -1.32 3.10 18.96
C LYS A 188 -1.64 1.81 19.70
N ILE A 189 -2.01 0.77 18.96
CA ILE A 189 -2.32 -0.53 19.54
C ILE A 189 -1.15 -1.49 19.46
N ASP A 190 -0.18 -1.29 18.58
CA ASP A 190 0.94 -2.21 18.44
C ASP A 190 2.10 -1.58 17.63
N THR A 191 3.24 -2.25 17.61
CA THR A 191 4.37 -1.94 16.74
C THR A 191 4.98 -3.26 16.29
N ILE A 192 5.35 -3.37 15.01
CA ILE A 192 6.09 -4.53 14.49
C ILE A 192 7.40 -4.07 13.84
N GLU A 193 8.45 -4.87 14.03
CA GLU A 193 9.76 -4.63 13.44
C GLU A 193 9.78 -5.11 11.99
N THR A 194 9.78 -4.18 11.04
CA THR A 194 9.76 -4.47 9.59
C THR A 194 11.15 -4.41 8.97
N ASN A 195 12.09 -3.71 9.63
CA ASN A 195 13.42 -3.41 9.11
C ASN A 195 13.35 -2.79 7.70
N GLY A 196 12.41 -1.86 7.52
CA GLY A 196 12.09 -1.25 6.24
C GLY A 196 10.79 -0.45 6.31
N LEU A 197 10.60 0.43 5.33
CA LEU A 197 9.48 1.36 5.30
C LEU A 197 8.28 0.69 4.66
N ILE A 198 7.17 0.57 5.40
CA ILE A 198 5.90 0.04 4.86
C ILE A 198 5.28 1.08 3.92
N THR A 199 4.72 0.58 2.83
CA THR A 199 4.12 1.38 1.75
C THR A 199 2.75 0.89 1.29
N GLY A 200 2.32 -0.29 1.74
CA GLY A 200 0.99 -0.81 1.39
C GLY A 200 0.66 -2.09 2.15
N ALA A 201 -0.63 -2.40 2.26
CA ALA A 201 -1.11 -3.58 2.96
C ALA A 201 -2.34 -4.23 2.33
N GLU A 202 -2.52 -5.52 2.59
CA GLU A 202 -3.73 -6.25 2.21
C GLU A 202 -4.05 -7.29 3.28
N TYR A 203 -5.35 -7.52 3.53
CA TYR A 203 -5.79 -8.66 4.32
C TYR A 203 -6.33 -9.77 3.42
N ASP A 204 -5.58 -10.88 3.37
CA ASP A 204 -5.96 -12.09 2.63
C ASP A 204 -6.89 -12.95 3.49
N GLU A 205 -8.19 -12.69 3.36
CA GLU A 205 -9.25 -13.39 4.12
C GLU A 205 -9.22 -14.91 3.89
N LYS A 206 -8.87 -15.36 2.67
CA LYS A 206 -8.87 -16.78 2.31
C LYS A 206 -7.79 -17.56 3.05
N ASN A 207 -6.63 -16.95 3.28
CA ASN A 207 -5.49 -17.58 3.95
C ASN A 207 -5.25 -17.06 5.37
N ASP A 208 -6.16 -16.22 5.89
CA ASP A 208 -6.10 -15.54 7.20
C ASP A 208 -4.71 -14.99 7.52
N ARG A 209 -4.24 -14.07 6.66
CA ARG A 209 -2.95 -13.39 6.83
C ARG A 209 -3.03 -11.92 6.46
N VAL A 210 -2.19 -11.12 7.10
CA VAL A 210 -1.89 -9.76 6.64
C VAL A 210 -0.66 -9.82 5.75
N LEU A 211 -0.71 -9.11 4.63
CA LEU A 211 0.41 -8.89 3.74
C LEU A 211 0.81 -7.41 3.85
N LEU A 212 2.10 -7.15 4.01
CA LEU A 212 2.66 -5.80 4.00
C LEU A 212 3.73 -5.72 2.92
N VAL A 213 3.73 -4.66 2.13
CA VAL A 213 4.81 -4.35 1.19
C VAL A 213 5.57 -3.13 1.67
N GLY A 214 6.83 -3.02 1.24
CA GLY A 214 7.67 -1.93 1.69
C GLY A 214 8.98 -1.80 0.93
N SER A 215 9.60 -0.64 1.11
CA SER A 215 10.95 -0.36 0.62
C SER A 215 12.00 -0.80 1.66
N GLY A 216 12.93 -1.62 1.20
CA GLY A 216 14.07 -2.11 1.98
C GLY A 216 15.40 -1.81 1.29
N ILE A 217 16.50 -2.17 1.95
CA ILE A 217 17.85 -2.11 1.37
C ILE A 217 18.38 -3.54 1.29
N PRO A 218 18.82 -4.03 0.11
CA PRO A 218 18.94 -3.31 -1.17
C PRO A 218 17.67 -3.29 -2.04
N THR A 219 16.64 -4.04 -1.66
CA THR A 219 15.45 -4.29 -2.49
C THR A 219 14.15 -4.10 -1.71
N PRO A 220 13.00 -3.89 -2.39
CA PRO A 220 11.70 -3.95 -1.73
C PRO A 220 11.42 -5.34 -1.16
N PHE A 221 10.42 -5.42 -0.29
CA PHE A 221 10.05 -6.67 0.37
C PHE A 221 8.53 -6.83 0.49
N LEU A 222 8.12 -8.08 0.78
CA LEU A 222 6.79 -8.45 1.21
C LEU A 222 6.89 -9.19 2.54
N ILE A 223 6.06 -8.84 3.52
CA ILE A 223 5.93 -9.55 4.79
C ILE A 223 4.58 -10.26 4.83
N GLU A 224 4.60 -11.55 5.12
CA GLU A 224 3.43 -12.29 5.58
C GLU A 224 3.36 -12.28 7.10
N LEU A 225 2.17 -12.00 7.63
CA LEU A 225 1.87 -12.06 9.05
C LEU A 225 0.67 -12.97 9.32
N LYS A 226 0.88 -14.03 10.10
CA LYS A 226 -0.15 -15.03 10.47
C LYS A 226 -0.24 -15.23 11.98
N ASN A 227 -1.34 -15.82 12.44
CA ASN A 227 -1.51 -16.29 13.83
C ASN A 227 -1.32 -15.19 14.89
N PHE A 228 -1.53 -13.92 14.52
CA PHE A 228 -1.53 -12.82 15.46
C PHE A 228 -2.72 -12.96 16.42
N SER A 229 -2.55 -12.52 17.67
CA SER A 229 -3.51 -12.85 18.75
C SER A 229 -3.58 -11.76 19.81
N ASN A 230 -4.66 -11.76 20.59
CA ASN A 230 -4.93 -10.79 21.65
C ASN A 230 -4.95 -9.33 21.16
N GLY A 231 -5.37 -9.12 19.91
CA GLY A 231 -5.42 -7.80 19.28
C GLY A 231 -4.05 -7.20 18.99
N LYS A 232 -2.99 -8.01 19.00
CA LYS A 232 -1.61 -7.60 18.69
C LYS A 232 -1.09 -8.40 17.50
N PHE A 233 -0.66 -7.69 16.48
CA PHE A 233 0.03 -8.17 15.28
C PHE A 233 1.43 -8.69 15.61
N SER A 234 2.12 -8.08 16.57
CA SER A 234 3.44 -8.50 17.07
C SER A 234 3.47 -9.90 17.68
N ASN A 235 2.31 -10.45 18.07
CA ASN A 235 2.20 -11.83 18.56
C ASN A 235 2.14 -12.87 17.41
N GLY A 236 2.15 -12.44 16.16
CA GLY A 236 2.06 -13.34 15.01
C GLY A 236 3.40 -13.95 14.59
N LYS A 237 3.32 -14.87 13.63
CA LYS A 237 4.47 -15.39 12.88
C LYS A 237 4.70 -14.49 11.67
N PHE A 238 5.96 -14.11 11.46
CA PHE A 238 6.40 -13.26 10.37
C PHE A 238 7.21 -14.07 9.37
N LEU A 239 6.96 -13.86 8.07
CA LEU A 239 7.85 -14.28 7.01
C LEU A 239 8.11 -13.10 6.08
N LYS A 240 9.38 -12.75 5.90
CA LYS A 240 9.80 -11.68 4.99
C LYS A 240 10.37 -12.28 3.70
N HIS A 241 9.86 -11.81 2.58
CA HIS A 241 10.34 -12.08 1.23
C HIS A 241 11.02 -10.81 0.73
N ASP A 242 12.33 -10.82 0.58
CA ASP A 242 12.99 -9.79 -0.21
C ASP A 242 12.65 -10.04 -1.69
N LEU A 243 12.29 -8.99 -2.43
CA LEU A 243 11.78 -9.10 -3.79
C LEU A 243 12.82 -8.58 -4.79
N GLU A 244 12.95 -9.24 -5.94
CA GLU A 244 13.79 -8.77 -7.05
C GLU A 244 12.89 -8.42 -8.24
N PRO A 245 12.34 -7.18 -8.31
CA PRO A 245 11.54 -6.72 -9.44
C PRO A 245 12.28 -6.89 -10.77
N GLN A 246 11.55 -7.36 -11.79
CA GLN A 246 12.07 -7.45 -13.15
C GLN A 246 12.56 -6.07 -13.62
N LEU A 247 13.76 -6.04 -14.20
CA LEU A 247 14.38 -4.83 -14.75
C LEU A 247 13.52 -4.22 -15.86
N GLY A 248 13.50 -2.88 -15.91
CA GLY A 248 12.81 -2.11 -16.95
C GLY A 248 11.61 -1.31 -16.46
N ALA A 249 11.25 -1.43 -15.18
CA ALA A 249 10.22 -0.66 -14.52
C ALA A 249 10.61 -0.31 -13.07
N SER A 250 9.78 0.50 -12.42
CA SER A 250 10.04 1.01 -11.08
C SER A 250 10.07 -0.09 -10.02
N ILE A 251 10.98 0.04 -9.05
CA ILE A 251 11.03 -0.83 -7.86
C ILE A 251 10.30 -0.25 -6.64
N GLN A 252 9.72 0.94 -6.79
CA GLN A 252 9.02 1.64 -5.74
C GLN A 252 7.61 1.07 -5.62
N ILE A 253 7.52 -0.06 -4.89
CA ILE A 253 6.28 -0.80 -4.68
C ILE A 253 5.46 -0.10 -3.61
N GLU A 254 4.22 0.27 -3.95
CA GLU A 254 3.31 1.00 -3.06
C GLU A 254 2.01 0.18 -2.86
N GLY A 255 1.37 -0.34 -3.91
CA GLY A 255 0.12 -1.11 -3.75
C GLY A 255 0.26 -2.64 -3.72
N ILE A 256 -0.65 -3.33 -3.01
CA ILE A 256 -0.78 -4.80 -3.03
C ILE A 256 -2.25 -5.24 -3.01
N THR A 257 -2.61 -6.28 -3.78
CA THR A 257 -3.91 -6.95 -3.63
C THR A 257 -3.84 -8.42 -4.03
N MET A 258 -4.67 -9.26 -3.40
CA MET A 258 -4.72 -10.69 -3.70
C MET A 258 -5.37 -10.98 -5.06
N THR A 259 -4.89 -12.06 -5.69
CA THR A 259 -5.57 -12.71 -6.82
C THR A 259 -6.51 -13.81 -6.31
N GLU A 260 -7.28 -14.43 -7.21
CA GLU A 260 -8.12 -15.59 -6.88
C GLU A 260 -7.29 -16.83 -6.42
N ASN A 261 -6.04 -16.90 -6.88
CA ASN A 261 -5.07 -17.94 -6.52
C ASN A 261 -4.20 -17.46 -5.36
N ASN A 262 -3.33 -18.34 -4.83
CA ASN A 262 -2.36 -17.98 -3.79
C ASN A 262 -1.21 -17.13 -4.37
N ALA A 263 -1.55 -15.95 -4.88
CA ALA A 263 -0.67 -14.98 -5.51
C ALA A 263 -1.24 -13.57 -5.31
N CYS A 264 -0.40 -12.55 -5.34
CA CYS A 264 -0.80 -11.14 -5.28
C CYS A 264 -0.29 -10.36 -6.49
N TYR A 265 -0.99 -9.28 -6.81
CA TYR A 265 -0.48 -8.20 -7.64
C TYR A 265 0.17 -7.15 -6.75
N LEU A 266 1.22 -6.51 -7.26
CA LEU A 266 1.87 -5.37 -6.62
C LEU A 266 2.00 -4.25 -7.65
N SER A 267 1.66 -3.02 -7.29
CA SER A 267 1.91 -1.85 -8.15
C SER A 267 3.19 -1.16 -7.70
N ALA A 268 3.91 -0.63 -8.67
CA ALA A 268 4.97 0.33 -8.44
C ALA A 268 4.61 1.66 -9.08
N GLU A 269 4.78 2.74 -8.34
CA GLU A 269 4.68 4.08 -8.93
C GLU A 269 5.91 4.41 -9.78
N LYS A 270 5.76 5.38 -10.66
CA LYS A 270 6.83 5.86 -11.53
C LYS A 270 7.89 6.53 -10.68
N SER A 271 9.12 6.07 -10.81
CA SER A 271 10.26 6.61 -10.07
C SER A 271 11.45 6.85 -10.98
N ILE A 272 12.57 7.27 -10.40
CA ILE A 272 13.85 7.36 -11.11
C ILE A 272 14.32 5.99 -11.65
N THR A 273 13.80 4.89 -11.10
CA THR A 273 14.17 3.53 -11.51
C THR A 273 13.39 3.02 -12.73
N GLY A 274 12.22 3.61 -13.06
CA GLY A 274 11.46 3.22 -14.24
C GLY A 274 10.02 3.74 -14.26
N ALA A 275 9.27 3.32 -15.28
CA ALA A 275 7.85 3.59 -15.39
C ALA A 275 7.04 2.92 -14.28
N SER A 276 5.84 3.43 -14.00
CA SER A 276 4.87 2.74 -13.14
C SER A 276 4.50 1.39 -13.75
N ALA A 277 4.31 0.39 -12.91
CA ALA A 277 4.16 -0.99 -13.36
C ALA A 277 3.33 -1.85 -12.42
N LEU A 278 2.82 -2.94 -12.98
CA LEU A 278 2.17 -4.01 -12.26
C LEU A 278 3.08 -5.25 -12.27
N TYR A 279 3.30 -5.80 -11.08
CA TYR A 279 4.04 -7.02 -10.84
C TYR A 279 3.12 -8.11 -10.30
N LYS A 280 3.59 -9.37 -10.33
CA LYS A 280 2.88 -10.48 -9.71
C LYS A 280 3.83 -11.35 -8.91
N PHE A 281 3.48 -11.61 -7.65
CA PHE A 281 4.17 -12.56 -6.78
C PHE A 281 3.30 -13.80 -6.57
N ASP A 282 3.89 -15.00 -6.70
CA ASP A 282 3.21 -16.28 -6.56
C ASP A 282 3.78 -17.02 -5.35
N PHE A 283 2.99 -17.11 -4.27
CA PHE A 283 3.42 -17.70 -3.02
C PHE A 283 3.66 -19.21 -3.14
N ASP A 284 3.01 -19.90 -4.09
CA ASP A 284 3.19 -21.34 -4.27
C ASP A 284 4.57 -21.67 -4.87
N ASN A 285 5.12 -20.73 -5.64
CA ASN A 285 6.45 -20.80 -6.24
C ASN A 285 7.56 -20.23 -5.34
N SER A 286 7.20 -19.64 -4.19
CA SER A 286 8.17 -19.11 -3.25
C SER A 286 9.03 -20.22 -2.65
N VAL A 287 10.33 -19.94 -2.55
CA VAL A 287 11.31 -20.83 -1.88
C VAL A 287 11.21 -20.72 -0.36
N ASN A 288 10.64 -19.61 0.14
CA ASN A 288 10.38 -19.38 1.55
C ASN A 288 8.91 -19.67 1.83
N LYS A 289 8.62 -20.45 2.87
CA LYS A 289 7.24 -20.76 3.25
C LYS A 289 7.03 -20.52 4.73
N ILE A 290 5.92 -19.88 5.07
CA ILE A 290 5.59 -19.65 6.46
C ILE A 290 5.22 -21.01 7.07
N GLU A 291 6.00 -21.44 8.06
CA GLU A 291 5.71 -22.71 8.75
C GLU A 291 4.34 -22.60 9.43
N MET A 292 3.43 -23.50 9.07
CA MET A 292 2.09 -23.62 9.66
C MET A 292 2.17 -23.74 11.19
#